data_AF-A0A925H001-F1
#
_entry.id   AF-A0A925H001-F1
#
_cell.length_a   1.000
_cell.length_b   1.000
_cell.length_c   1.000
_cell.angle_alpha   90.00
_cell.angle_beta   90.00
_cell.angle_gamma   90.00
#
_symmetry.space_group_name_H-M   'P 1'
#
loop_
_entity.id
_entity.type
_entity.pdbx_description
1 polymer ?
#
loop_
_entity_poly.entity_id
_entity_poly.type
_entity_poly.pdbx_seq_one_letter_code
_entity_poly.pdbx_strand_id
1 'polypeptide(L)'
;AGVSYRLTDKLSWRLAWGTYYQQPVFFVSGAFPQNRQLLPMRSDHLVTGFTWIVNNTTRVTLEGYYKRYKDYPVAALFPQFTLANAGDSFGQDDLLLPYTSGGRGRVRGVELFLEKKFSRKWFGQTNLSWSRARHSGFDGVLRPGSFDYPIIFNAVAGYALNPKWDFSARTVYLTGRPTTPFDPVLSAAQRRGVLDVARFNAARAPSYYRLDFRVDRTFTFRDKPVVVFGGLQNATNRQNYAFPGWNRVTNQEERETQLGLFPIVGLNWIF
;
A
#
# COMPACT_ATOMS: atom_id res chain seq x y z
N ALA A 1 9.60 17.19 -16.00
CA ALA A 1 9.76 18.63 -15.71
C ALA A 1 8.82 19.02 -14.57
N GLY A 2 9.05 20.18 -13.95
CA GLY A 2 8.18 20.65 -12.88
C GLY A 2 8.22 22.16 -12.75
N VAL A 3 7.13 22.71 -12.22
CA VAL A 3 6.95 24.12 -11.90
C VAL A 3 6.58 24.21 -10.42
N SER A 4 7.20 25.14 -9.72
CA SER A 4 6.84 25.49 -8.35
C SER A 4 6.63 26.99 -8.29
N TYR A 5 5.48 27.41 -7.79
CA TYR A 5 5.14 28.82 -7.65
C TYR A 5 4.74 29.13 -6.22
N ARG A 6 5.33 30.18 -5.65
CA ARG A 6 4.96 30.68 -4.32
C ARG A 6 3.82 31.68 -4.48
N LEU A 7 2.61 31.28 -4.10
CA LEU A 7 1.41 32.12 -4.17
C LEU A 7 1.42 33.20 -3.08
N THR A 8 1.91 32.83 -1.89
CA THR A 8 2.14 33.73 -0.74
C THR A 8 3.34 33.22 0.08
N ASP A 9 3.77 33.94 1.11
CA ASP A 9 4.83 33.47 2.01
C ASP A 9 4.54 32.13 2.70
N LYS A 10 3.27 31.75 2.76
CA LYS A 10 2.81 30.52 3.43
C LYS A 10 2.20 29.50 2.47
N LEU A 11 1.88 29.86 1.24
CA LEU A 11 1.20 28.98 0.29
C LEU A 11 2.02 28.83 -0.99
N SER A 12 2.27 27.59 -1.39
CA SER A 12 2.94 27.26 -2.64
C SER A 12 2.12 26.25 -3.44
N TRP A 13 2.13 26.40 -4.75
CA TRP A 13 1.57 25.46 -5.71
C TRP A 13 2.72 24.78 -6.46
N ARG A 14 2.55 23.48 -6.76
CA ARG A 14 3.51 22.69 -7.54
C ARG A 14 2.78 21.90 -8.62
N LEU A 15 3.45 21.74 -9.75
CA LEU A 15 3.06 20.90 -10.87
C LEU A 15 4.29 20.11 -11.31
N ALA A 16 4.15 18.81 -11.51
CA ALA A 16 5.20 17.95 -12.03
C ALA A 16 4.62 17.00 -13.08
N TRP A 17 5.37 16.79 -14.17
CA TRP A 17 5.08 15.74 -15.13
C TRP A 17 6.36 14.99 -15.50
N GLY A 18 6.22 13.71 -15.79
CA GLY A 18 7.36 12.87 -16.19
C GLY A 18 6.92 11.56 -16.80
N THR A 19 7.77 11.02 -17.66
CA THR A 19 7.62 9.67 -18.23
C THR A 19 8.72 8.79 -17.67
N TYR A 20 8.34 7.61 -17.20
CA TYR A 20 9.20 6.65 -16.55
C TYR A 20 9.09 5.31 -17.27
N TYR A 21 10.19 4.56 -17.27
CA TYR A 21 10.27 3.22 -17.83
C TYR A 21 10.84 2.27 -16.79
N GLN A 22 10.24 1.08 -16.69
CA GLN A 22 10.73 0.01 -15.83
C GLN A 22 10.84 -1.28 -16.65
N GLN A 23 12.02 -1.87 -16.65
CA GLN A 23 12.22 -3.17 -17.29
C GLN A 23 11.38 -4.25 -16.59
N PRO A 24 10.83 -5.22 -17.34
CA PRO A 24 10.26 -6.42 -16.73
C PRO A 24 11.28 -7.11 -15.83
N VAL A 25 10.81 -7.73 -14.75
CA VAL A 25 11.66 -8.48 -13.82
C VAL A 25 12.42 -9.58 -14.57
N PHE A 26 13.68 -9.83 -14.14
CA PHE A 26 14.59 -10.72 -14.86
C PHE A 26 14.02 -12.14 -15.07
N PHE A 27 13.42 -12.72 -14.02
CA PHE A 27 12.87 -14.07 -14.11
C PHE A 27 11.72 -14.18 -15.12
N VAL A 28 10.85 -13.16 -15.23
CA VAL A 28 9.80 -13.11 -16.27
C VAL A 28 10.41 -13.09 -17.66
N SER A 29 11.44 -12.24 -17.86
CA SER A 29 12.13 -12.10 -19.14
C SER A 29 12.86 -13.38 -19.56
N GLY A 30 13.39 -14.13 -18.59
CA GLY A 30 14.08 -15.40 -18.80
C GLY A 30 13.18 -16.63 -18.93
N ALA A 31 11.91 -16.53 -18.51
CA ALA A 31 11.01 -17.68 -18.41
C ALA A 31 10.62 -18.30 -19.76
N PHE A 32 10.42 -17.48 -20.79
CA PHE A 32 10.02 -17.91 -22.13
C PHE A 32 10.82 -17.16 -23.20
N PRO A 33 11.15 -17.79 -24.35
CA PRO A 33 11.85 -17.12 -25.43
C PRO A 33 11.18 -15.82 -25.91
N GLN A 34 9.85 -15.78 -25.94
CA GLN A 34 9.08 -14.59 -26.34
C GLN A 34 9.20 -13.45 -25.32
N ASN A 35 9.38 -13.76 -24.03
CA ASN A 35 9.46 -12.74 -22.98
C ASN A 35 10.74 -11.89 -23.10
N ARG A 36 11.75 -12.37 -23.83
CA ARG A 36 12.97 -11.60 -24.14
C ARG A 36 12.71 -10.36 -24.97
N GLN A 37 11.54 -10.27 -25.62
CA GLN A 37 11.11 -9.15 -26.45
C GLN A 37 10.16 -8.20 -25.72
N LEU A 38 9.91 -8.42 -24.41
CA LEU A 38 9.05 -7.51 -23.64
C LEU A 38 9.64 -6.11 -23.62
N LEU A 39 8.79 -5.14 -23.90
CA LEU A 39 9.12 -3.73 -23.80
C LEU A 39 9.19 -3.30 -22.33
N PRO A 40 10.00 -2.28 -22.00
CA PRO A 40 9.94 -1.63 -20.70
C PRO A 40 8.53 -1.08 -20.45
N MET A 41 7.98 -1.39 -19.29
CA MET A 41 6.71 -0.86 -18.84
C MET A 41 6.83 0.67 -18.72
N ARG A 42 5.92 1.39 -19.35
CA ARG A 42 5.92 2.86 -19.36
C ARG A 42 4.88 3.41 -18.42
N SER A 43 5.24 4.47 -17.70
CA SER A 43 4.31 5.27 -16.89
C SER A 43 4.48 6.76 -17.14
N ASP A 44 3.41 7.44 -17.56
CA ASP A 44 3.34 8.89 -17.65
C ASP A 44 2.64 9.44 -16.41
N HIS A 45 3.32 10.26 -15.61
CA HIS A 45 2.80 10.87 -14.39
C HIS A 45 2.50 12.35 -14.60
N LEU A 46 1.38 12.80 -14.04
CA LEU A 46 1.04 14.19 -13.81
C LEU A 46 0.65 14.34 -12.34
N VAL A 47 1.29 15.26 -11.63
CA VAL A 47 1.04 15.53 -10.22
C VAL A 47 0.92 17.03 -10.04
N THR A 48 -0.07 17.49 -9.29
CA THR A 48 -0.25 18.89 -8.91
C THR A 48 -0.62 18.96 -7.45
N GLY A 49 -0.22 20.01 -6.76
CA GLY A 49 -0.56 20.13 -5.35
C GLY A 49 -0.27 21.49 -4.75
N PHE A 50 -0.78 21.67 -3.54
CA PHE A 50 -0.59 22.86 -2.73
C PHE A 50 0.07 22.48 -1.42
N THR A 51 1.08 23.25 -0.99
CA THR A 51 1.63 23.18 0.35
C THR A 51 1.33 24.48 1.08
N TRP A 52 0.69 24.36 2.24
CA TRP A 52 0.37 25.44 3.15
C TRP A 52 1.17 25.30 4.46
N ILE A 53 1.99 26.30 4.75
CA ILE A 53 2.70 26.47 6.02
C ILE A 53 1.79 27.25 6.96
N VAL A 54 1.04 26.52 7.80
CA VAL A 54 0.10 27.12 8.76
C VAL A 54 0.88 27.97 9.78
N ASN A 55 1.99 27.42 10.28
CA ASN A 55 2.94 28.06 11.19
C ASN A 55 4.30 27.34 11.13
N ASN A 56 5.28 27.77 11.92
CA ASN A 56 6.65 27.21 11.93
C ASN A 56 6.74 25.71 12.28
N THR A 57 5.67 25.14 12.82
CA THR A 57 5.60 23.74 13.26
C THR A 57 4.59 22.91 12.49
N THR A 58 3.72 23.50 11.67
CA THR A 58 2.59 22.80 11.04
C THR A 58 2.55 23.07 9.55
N ARG A 59 2.51 21.99 8.78
CA ARG A 59 2.43 21.98 7.33
C ARG A 59 1.27 21.10 6.87
N VAL A 60 0.52 21.59 5.90
CA VAL A 60 -0.52 20.84 5.20
C VAL A 60 -0.16 20.77 3.73
N THR A 61 -0.28 19.59 3.13
CA THR A 61 -0.06 19.37 1.70
C THR A 61 -1.27 18.65 1.12
N LEU A 62 -1.79 19.16 0.01
CA LEU A 62 -2.84 18.52 -0.76
C LEU A 62 -2.31 18.25 -2.16
N GLU A 63 -2.26 17.00 -2.58
CA GLU A 63 -1.79 16.61 -3.91
C GLU A 63 -2.87 15.84 -4.66
N GLY A 64 -2.99 16.11 -5.96
CA GLY A 64 -3.76 15.34 -6.91
C GLY A 64 -2.81 14.75 -7.95
N TYR A 65 -3.04 13.50 -8.33
CA TYR A 65 -2.22 12.84 -9.33
C TYR A 65 -3.04 12.04 -10.34
N TYR A 66 -2.49 11.94 -11.54
CA TYR A 66 -2.99 11.11 -12.62
C TYR A 66 -1.81 10.42 -13.30
N LYS A 67 -1.89 9.10 -13.43
CA LYS A 67 -0.87 8.25 -14.04
C LYS A 67 -1.49 7.43 -15.15
N ARG A 68 -0.79 7.34 -16.29
CA ARG A 68 -1.14 6.46 -17.40
C ARG A 68 -0.04 5.45 -17.61
N TYR A 69 -0.42 4.19 -17.70
CA TYR A 69 0.50 3.08 -17.88
C TYR A 69 0.29 2.44 -19.24
N LYS A 70 1.40 2.01 -19.85
CA LYS A 70 1.44 1.30 -21.13
C LYS A 70 2.48 0.18 -21.08
N ASP A 71 2.34 -0.74 -22.03
CA ASP A 71 3.31 -1.78 -22.32
C ASP A 71 3.52 -2.75 -21.14
N TYR A 72 2.54 -2.85 -20.24
CA TYR A 72 2.54 -3.88 -19.20
C TYR A 72 2.48 -5.27 -19.86
N PRO A 73 3.27 -6.24 -19.37
CA PRO A 73 3.19 -7.62 -19.85
C PRO A 73 1.80 -8.21 -19.57
N VAL A 74 1.19 -8.80 -20.59
CA VAL A 74 -0.10 -9.49 -20.56
C VAL A 74 0.12 -10.93 -20.97
N ALA A 75 -0.45 -11.89 -20.25
CA ALA A 75 -0.26 -13.30 -20.59
C ALA A 75 -0.93 -13.61 -21.93
N ALA A 76 -0.21 -14.29 -22.82
CA ALA A 76 -0.69 -14.63 -24.16
C ALA A 76 -1.92 -15.55 -24.11
N LEU A 77 -1.98 -16.44 -23.11
CA LEU A 77 -3.07 -17.40 -22.91
C LEU A 77 -4.25 -16.83 -22.11
N PHE A 78 -4.05 -15.71 -21.39
CA PHE A 78 -5.07 -15.09 -20.55
C PHE A 78 -5.13 -13.59 -20.84
N PRO A 79 -5.88 -13.17 -21.89
CA PRO A 79 -5.97 -11.77 -22.32
C PRO A 79 -6.41 -10.79 -21.22
N GLN A 80 -7.08 -11.27 -20.19
CA GLN A 80 -7.51 -10.50 -19.02
C GLN A 80 -6.41 -10.29 -17.96
N PHE A 81 -5.37 -11.13 -17.97
CA PHE A 81 -4.31 -11.14 -16.97
C PHE A 81 -3.12 -10.29 -17.43
N THR A 82 -2.91 -9.19 -16.72
CA THR A 82 -1.75 -8.32 -16.84
C THR A 82 -0.95 -8.39 -15.54
N LEU A 83 0.37 -8.34 -15.61
CA LEU A 83 1.22 -8.32 -14.42
C LEU A 83 0.93 -7.14 -13.48
N ALA A 84 0.34 -6.05 -14.00
CA ALA A 84 -0.14 -4.94 -13.15
C ALA A 84 -1.22 -5.37 -12.14
N ASN A 85 -1.94 -6.45 -12.44
CA ASN A 85 -2.97 -7.02 -11.60
C ASN A 85 -2.50 -8.28 -10.84
N ALA A 86 -1.23 -8.71 -10.94
CA ALA A 86 -0.75 -9.86 -10.17
C ALA A 86 -0.64 -9.54 -8.66
N GLY A 87 -0.14 -8.34 -8.31
CA GLY A 87 -0.03 -7.89 -6.93
C GLY A 87 1.22 -8.43 -6.24
N ASP A 88 1.06 -8.88 -4.99
CA ASP A 88 2.05 -9.62 -4.17
C ASP A 88 1.49 -11.00 -3.76
N SER A 89 0.39 -11.43 -4.38
CA SER A 89 -0.31 -12.64 -3.99
C SER A 89 0.57 -13.83 -4.33
N PHE A 90 1.17 -14.42 -3.29
CA PHE A 90 2.01 -15.62 -3.36
C PHE A 90 1.38 -16.64 -4.33
N GLY A 91 2.14 -16.99 -5.38
CA GLY A 91 1.71 -17.89 -6.45
C GLY A 91 1.24 -17.23 -7.75
N GLN A 92 1.02 -15.92 -7.79
CA GLN A 92 0.65 -15.20 -9.02
C GLN A 92 1.82 -14.43 -9.65
N ASP A 93 2.76 -13.94 -8.82
CA ASP A 93 4.06 -13.41 -9.28
C ASP A 93 4.98 -14.51 -9.82
N ASP A 94 4.66 -15.78 -9.52
CA ASP A 94 5.34 -16.98 -10.01
C ASP A 94 4.68 -17.59 -11.26
N LEU A 95 3.66 -16.94 -11.83
CA LEU A 95 3.09 -17.36 -13.12
C LEU A 95 4.09 -17.06 -14.22
N LEU A 96 5.04 -17.97 -14.39
CA LEU A 96 5.91 -18.05 -15.55
C LEU A 96 5.01 -18.43 -16.73
N LEU A 97 4.54 -17.40 -17.44
CA LEU A 97 3.72 -17.53 -18.65
C LEU A 97 4.44 -16.85 -19.82
N PRO A 98 4.11 -17.22 -21.07
CA PRO A 98 4.44 -16.39 -22.21
C PRO A 98 3.65 -15.08 -22.13
N TYR A 99 4.36 -13.97 -22.14
CA TYR A 99 3.81 -12.61 -22.05
C TYR A 99 4.07 -11.83 -23.35
N THR A 100 3.23 -10.83 -23.58
CA THR A 100 3.43 -9.83 -24.62
C THR A 100 3.10 -8.45 -24.06
N SER A 101 3.91 -7.44 -24.39
CA SER A 101 3.68 -6.07 -23.96
C SER A 101 2.44 -5.49 -24.64
N GLY A 102 1.51 -4.95 -23.86
CA GLY A 102 0.32 -4.30 -24.40
C GLY A 102 -0.74 -3.94 -23.37
N GLY A 103 -0.54 -4.32 -22.11
CA GLY A 103 -1.40 -3.95 -21.00
C GLY A 103 -1.39 -2.44 -20.78
N ARG A 104 -2.56 -1.91 -20.43
CA ARG A 104 -2.78 -0.48 -20.17
C ARG A 104 -3.25 -0.27 -18.76
N GLY A 105 -2.99 0.90 -18.21
CA GLY A 105 -3.50 1.25 -16.89
C GLY A 105 -3.72 2.74 -16.69
N ARG A 106 -4.55 3.06 -15.71
CA ARG A 106 -4.76 4.42 -15.23
C ARG A 106 -4.89 4.40 -13.73
N VAL A 107 -4.17 5.32 -13.08
CA VAL A 107 -4.27 5.53 -11.64
C VAL A 107 -4.53 7.01 -11.39
N ARG A 108 -5.50 7.31 -10.52
CA ARG A 108 -5.80 8.69 -10.13
C ARG A 108 -6.09 8.76 -8.65
N GLY A 109 -5.77 9.88 -8.02
CA GLY A 109 -6.04 10.05 -6.61
C GLY A 109 -5.80 11.46 -6.12
N VAL A 110 -6.21 11.67 -4.87
CA VAL A 110 -6.00 12.88 -4.10
C VAL A 110 -5.49 12.47 -2.72
N GLU A 111 -4.44 13.13 -2.25
CA GLU A 111 -3.82 12.87 -0.96
C GLU A 111 -3.71 14.16 -0.16
N LEU A 112 -4.24 14.11 1.07
CA LEU A 112 -4.06 15.14 2.08
C LEU A 112 -3.03 14.63 3.08
N PHE A 113 -1.98 15.41 3.32
CA PHE A 113 -0.98 15.16 4.33
C PHE A 113 -0.88 16.35 5.28
N LEU A 114 -0.93 16.09 6.58
CA LEU A 114 -0.70 17.07 7.63
C LEU A 114 0.45 16.60 8.48
N GLU A 115 1.44 17.48 8.68
CA GLU A 115 2.60 17.25 9.53
C GLU A 115 2.64 18.34 10.61
N LYS A 116 2.84 17.92 11.86
CA LYS A 116 3.19 18.79 12.96
C LYS A 116 4.49 18.32 13.62
N LYS A 117 5.50 19.19 13.55
CA LYS A 117 6.76 19.06 14.30
C LYS A 117 6.52 19.21 15.80
N PHE A 118 7.36 18.52 16.58
CA PHE A 118 7.30 18.57 18.03
C PHE A 118 7.34 20.00 18.55
N SER A 119 6.27 20.40 19.24
CA SER A 119 6.15 21.71 19.89
C SER A 119 5.00 21.64 20.90
N ARG A 120 5.12 22.38 22.00
CA ARG A 120 4.11 22.37 23.08
C ARG A 120 3.75 20.94 23.53
N LYS A 121 4.78 20.11 23.74
CA LYS A 121 4.68 18.71 24.21
C LYS A 121 4.14 17.68 23.21
N TRP A 122 3.85 18.01 21.95
CA TRP A 122 3.34 17.00 21.03
C TRP A 122 3.81 17.17 19.59
N PHE A 123 3.80 16.05 18.87
CA PHE A 123 4.03 15.97 17.44
C PHE A 123 3.00 15.03 16.82
N GLY A 124 2.87 15.09 15.51
CA GLY A 124 2.07 14.10 14.81
C GLY A 124 2.07 14.31 13.31
N GLN A 125 1.63 13.30 12.60
CA GLN A 125 1.38 13.38 11.17
C GLN A 125 0.18 12.52 10.82
N THR A 126 -0.57 12.95 9.82
CA THR A 126 -1.69 12.19 9.28
C THR A 126 -1.75 12.30 7.77
N ASN A 127 -2.13 11.21 7.11
CA ASN A 127 -2.48 11.21 5.70
C ASN A 127 -3.88 10.63 5.50
N LEU A 128 -4.58 11.18 4.52
CA LEU A 128 -5.81 10.65 3.97
C LEU A 128 -5.68 10.65 2.46
N SER A 129 -5.73 9.47 1.86
CA SER A 129 -5.65 9.29 0.41
C SER A 129 -6.95 8.69 -0.10
N TRP A 130 -7.47 9.26 -1.18
CA TRP A 130 -8.42 8.60 -2.05
C TRP A 130 -7.75 8.25 -3.36
N SER A 131 -7.86 7.00 -3.82
CA SER A 131 -7.25 6.58 -5.07
C SER A 131 -8.07 5.56 -5.84
N ARG A 132 -7.84 5.46 -7.15
CA ARG A 132 -8.37 4.39 -8.00
C ARG A 132 -7.29 3.90 -8.94
N ALA A 133 -6.92 2.64 -8.84
CA ALA A 133 -5.98 1.97 -9.73
C ALA A 133 -6.70 0.95 -10.62
N ARG A 134 -6.53 1.09 -11.94
CA ARG A 134 -7.21 0.25 -12.93
C ARG A 134 -6.27 -0.16 -14.05
N HIS A 135 -6.26 -1.45 -14.38
CA HIS A 135 -5.46 -2.00 -15.47
C HIS A 135 -6.25 -2.97 -16.33
N SER A 136 -5.88 -3.06 -17.60
CA SER A 136 -6.46 -3.97 -18.59
C SER A 136 -5.36 -4.75 -19.29
N GLY A 137 -5.67 -5.98 -19.67
CA GLY A 137 -4.86 -6.74 -20.62
C GLY A 137 -5.30 -6.46 -22.06
N PHE A 138 -5.19 -7.48 -22.91
CA PHE A 138 -5.58 -7.43 -24.33
C PHE A 138 -7.09 -7.43 -24.55
N ASP A 139 -7.86 -7.88 -23.56
CA ASP A 139 -9.32 -7.81 -23.60
C ASP A 139 -9.88 -6.38 -23.45
N GLY A 140 -9.02 -5.39 -23.12
CA GLY A 140 -9.39 -3.98 -22.98
C GLY A 140 -10.24 -3.64 -21.76
N VAL A 141 -10.58 -4.62 -20.91
CA VAL A 141 -11.45 -4.40 -19.74
C VAL A 141 -10.63 -3.91 -18.56
N LEU A 142 -10.94 -2.69 -18.07
CA LEU A 142 -10.26 -2.07 -16.94
C LEU A 142 -10.74 -2.62 -15.60
N ARG A 143 -9.91 -3.44 -14.96
CA ARG A 143 -10.17 -4.09 -13.66
C ARG A 143 -9.40 -3.40 -12.53
N PRO A 144 -9.85 -3.53 -11.26
CA PRO A 144 -9.08 -3.06 -10.12
C PRO A 144 -7.67 -3.66 -10.13
N GLY A 145 -6.65 -2.82 -9.93
CA GLY A 145 -5.31 -3.32 -9.63
C GLY A 145 -5.25 -3.99 -8.25
N SER A 146 -4.29 -4.88 -8.03
CA SER A 146 -4.19 -5.62 -6.76
C SER A 146 -3.90 -4.74 -5.54
N PHE A 147 -3.44 -3.51 -5.77
CA PHE A 147 -3.24 -2.47 -4.77
C PHE A 147 -4.25 -1.31 -4.90
N ASP A 148 -5.41 -1.51 -5.55
CA ASP A 148 -6.52 -0.54 -5.59
C ASP A 148 -7.21 -0.48 -4.22
N TYR A 149 -6.64 0.33 -3.32
CA TYR A 149 -7.21 0.73 -2.03
C TYR A 149 -7.89 2.09 -2.16
N PRO A 150 -9.22 2.16 -2.34
CA PRO A 150 -9.95 3.41 -2.52
C PRO A 150 -9.68 4.46 -1.47
N ILE A 151 -9.57 4.07 -0.20
CA ILE A 151 -9.25 4.95 0.91
C ILE A 151 -8.13 4.31 1.72
N ILE A 152 -7.12 5.14 2.01
CA ILE A 152 -6.02 4.87 2.93
C ILE A 152 -5.98 6.02 3.92
N PHE A 153 -5.94 5.70 5.21
CA PHE A 153 -5.77 6.67 6.28
C PHE A 153 -4.71 6.17 7.25
N ASN A 154 -3.76 7.05 7.59
CA ASN A 154 -2.80 6.79 8.65
C ASN A 154 -2.67 8.03 9.51
N ALA A 155 -2.63 7.86 10.82
CA ALA A 155 -2.23 8.93 11.72
C ALA A 155 -1.29 8.39 12.78
N VAL A 156 -0.31 9.19 13.17
CA VAL A 156 0.53 8.96 14.34
C VAL A 156 0.64 10.26 15.13
N ALA A 157 0.54 10.15 16.44
CA ALA A 157 0.70 11.26 17.35
C ALA A 157 1.53 10.82 18.55
N GLY A 158 2.37 11.72 19.06
CA GLY A 158 3.12 11.53 20.28
C GLY A 158 2.98 12.73 21.21
N TYR A 159 2.93 12.45 22.52
CA TYR A 159 2.75 13.42 23.59
C TYR A 159 3.76 13.19 24.72
N ALA A 160 4.57 14.20 24.98
CA ALA A 160 5.53 14.26 26.08
C ALA A 160 4.84 14.78 27.34
N LEU A 161 4.41 13.88 28.23
CA LEU A 161 3.71 14.26 29.46
C LEU A 161 4.61 15.14 30.34
N ASN A 162 5.84 14.68 30.54
CA ASN A 162 6.91 15.32 31.32
C ASN A 162 8.28 14.87 30.76
N PRO A 163 9.43 15.36 31.27
CA PRO A 163 10.76 15.00 30.74
C PRO A 163 11.13 13.51 30.79
N LYS A 164 10.26 12.71 31.38
CA LYS A 164 10.49 11.33 31.81
C LYS A 164 9.54 10.35 31.10
N TRP A 165 8.41 10.82 30.58
CA TRP A 165 7.33 10.00 30.05
C TRP A 165 6.80 10.55 28.73
N ASP A 166 6.81 9.70 27.70
CA ASP A 166 6.24 9.98 26.39
C ASP A 166 5.21 8.91 26.03
N PHE A 167 4.14 9.32 25.37
CA PHE A 167 3.07 8.45 24.89
C PHE A 167 2.95 8.60 23.39
N SER A 168 2.70 7.52 22.66
CA SER A 168 2.41 7.59 21.24
C SER A 168 1.31 6.62 20.84
N ALA A 169 0.57 7.01 19.83
CA ALA A 169 -0.47 6.20 19.22
C ALA A 169 -0.34 6.27 17.70
N ARG A 170 -0.61 5.17 17.03
CA ARG A 170 -0.70 5.10 15.57
C ARG A 170 -1.98 4.39 15.17
N THR A 171 -2.72 4.96 14.24
CA THR A 171 -3.87 4.32 13.61
C THR A 171 -3.63 4.16 12.12
N VAL A 172 -4.09 3.04 11.58
CA VAL A 172 -4.04 2.70 10.17
C VAL A 172 -5.41 2.16 9.77
N TYR A 173 -5.97 2.70 8.69
CA TYR A 173 -7.18 2.21 8.07
C TYR A 173 -6.99 2.06 6.57
N LEU A 174 -7.39 0.91 6.04
CA LEU A 174 -7.42 0.66 4.60
C LEU A 174 -8.80 0.12 4.24
N THR A 175 -9.37 0.64 3.16
CA THR A 175 -10.43 -0.08 2.46
C THR A 175 -9.96 -1.48 2.06
N GLY A 176 -10.89 -2.39 1.82
CA GLY A 176 -10.54 -3.76 1.46
C GLY A 176 -9.70 -3.85 0.18
N ARG A 177 -8.70 -4.73 0.17
CA ARG A 177 -7.90 -5.04 -1.02
C ARG A 177 -8.76 -5.79 -2.05
N PRO A 178 -8.67 -5.51 -3.36
CA PRO A 178 -9.27 -6.36 -4.37
C PRO A 178 -8.69 -7.77 -4.33
N THR A 179 -9.53 -8.77 -4.57
CA THR A 179 -9.14 -10.17 -4.60
C THR A 179 -9.78 -10.87 -5.78
N THR A 180 -9.12 -11.92 -6.28
CA THR A 180 -9.73 -12.84 -7.23
C THR A 180 -10.36 -13.99 -6.43
N PRO A 181 -11.67 -14.23 -6.55
CA PRO A 181 -12.33 -15.31 -5.81
C PRO A 181 -11.87 -16.68 -6.32
N PHE A 182 -12.06 -17.72 -5.52
CA PHE A 182 -11.94 -19.09 -5.99
C PHE A 182 -13.13 -19.49 -6.88
N ASP A 183 -12.89 -20.32 -7.88
CA ASP A 183 -13.92 -21.10 -8.56
C ASP A 183 -14.36 -22.22 -7.62
N PRO A 184 -15.60 -22.19 -7.09
CA PRO A 184 -16.02 -23.16 -6.08
C PRO A 184 -16.13 -24.59 -6.63
N VAL A 185 -16.47 -24.75 -7.90
CA VAL A 185 -16.65 -26.07 -8.53
C VAL A 185 -15.29 -26.71 -8.78
N LEU A 186 -14.39 -25.99 -9.44
CA LEU A 186 -13.03 -26.49 -9.71
C LEU A 186 -12.23 -26.66 -8.42
N SER A 187 -12.38 -25.75 -7.46
CA SER A 187 -11.66 -25.84 -6.19
C SER A 187 -12.12 -27.04 -5.37
N ALA A 188 -13.43 -27.28 -5.30
CA ALA A 188 -13.98 -28.45 -4.61
C ALA A 188 -13.61 -29.77 -5.30
N ALA A 189 -13.64 -29.80 -6.64
CA ALA A 189 -13.26 -30.97 -7.43
C ALA A 189 -11.77 -31.33 -7.28
N GLN A 190 -10.89 -30.33 -7.17
CA GLN A 190 -9.44 -30.53 -7.06
C GLN A 190 -8.93 -30.52 -5.61
N ARG A 191 -9.81 -30.28 -4.62
CA ARG A 191 -9.48 -30.08 -3.20
C ARG A 191 -8.29 -29.12 -2.99
N ARG A 192 -8.33 -27.99 -3.69
CA ARG A 192 -7.36 -26.89 -3.59
C ARG A 192 -7.99 -25.60 -4.10
N GLY A 193 -7.48 -24.45 -3.66
CA GLY A 193 -7.93 -23.16 -4.20
C GLY A 193 -7.54 -23.02 -5.67
N VAL A 194 -8.54 -22.93 -6.54
CA VAL A 194 -8.41 -22.62 -7.97
C VAL A 194 -9.05 -21.26 -8.20
N LEU A 195 -8.29 -20.26 -8.61
CA LEU A 195 -8.82 -18.90 -8.82
C LEU A 195 -9.74 -18.85 -10.04
N ASP A 196 -10.85 -18.12 -9.92
CA ASP A 196 -11.72 -17.77 -11.03
C ASP A 196 -11.11 -16.61 -11.83
N VAL A 197 -10.37 -16.96 -12.88
CA VAL A 197 -9.67 -16.00 -13.75
C VAL A 197 -10.61 -15.11 -14.55
N ALA A 198 -11.90 -15.44 -14.68
CA ALA A 198 -12.88 -14.55 -15.32
C ALA A 198 -13.24 -13.38 -14.39
N ARG A 199 -13.15 -13.58 -13.08
CA ARG A 199 -13.46 -12.59 -12.03
C ARG A 199 -12.20 -11.97 -11.41
N PHE A 200 -11.18 -11.78 -12.23
CA PHE A 200 -9.89 -11.23 -11.81
C PHE A 200 -10.05 -9.90 -11.04
N ASN A 201 -9.59 -9.86 -9.79
CA ASN A 201 -9.74 -8.74 -8.85
C ASN A 201 -11.16 -8.18 -8.71
N ALA A 202 -12.18 -8.97 -9.01
CA ALA A 202 -13.58 -8.53 -8.98
C ALA A 202 -14.18 -8.53 -7.57
N ALA A 203 -13.62 -9.31 -6.64
CA ALA A 203 -14.02 -9.33 -5.24
C ALA A 203 -13.17 -8.33 -4.42
N ARG A 204 -13.55 -8.14 -3.15
CA ARG A 204 -12.82 -7.26 -2.23
C ARG A 204 -12.82 -7.86 -0.83
N ALA A 205 -11.65 -7.86 -0.21
CA ALA A 205 -11.48 -8.25 1.18
C ALA A 205 -12.23 -7.28 2.14
N PRO A 206 -12.43 -7.66 3.42
CA PRO A 206 -12.86 -6.73 4.45
C PRO A 206 -11.87 -5.57 4.64
N SER A 207 -12.34 -4.45 5.19
CA SER A 207 -11.46 -3.31 5.52
C SER A 207 -10.47 -3.67 6.64
N TYR A 208 -9.26 -3.14 6.51
CA TYR A 208 -8.20 -3.22 7.50
C TYR A 208 -8.32 -2.08 8.51
N TYR A 209 -8.14 -2.38 9.79
CA TYR A 209 -7.97 -1.35 10.82
C TYR A 209 -6.98 -1.81 11.89
N ARG A 210 -6.07 -0.93 12.27
CA ARG A 210 -5.14 -1.18 13.37
C ARG A 210 -4.94 0.07 14.21
N LEU A 211 -4.91 -0.11 15.51
CA LEU A 211 -4.55 0.90 16.50
C LEU A 211 -3.38 0.38 17.34
N ASP A 212 -2.29 1.12 17.36
CA ASP A 212 -1.08 0.80 18.10
C ASP A 212 -0.86 1.86 19.18
N PHE A 213 -0.37 1.45 20.34
CA PHE A 213 0.01 2.33 21.45
C PHE A 213 1.42 2.00 21.92
N ARG A 214 2.13 3.02 22.39
CA ARG A 214 3.45 2.86 23.01
C ARG A 214 3.66 3.93 24.08
N VAL A 215 4.29 3.52 25.17
CA VAL A 215 4.69 4.36 26.29
C VAL A 215 6.20 4.21 26.47
N ASP A 216 6.88 5.34 26.56
CA ASP A 216 8.33 5.43 26.72
C ASP A 216 8.64 6.07 28.06
N ARG A 217 9.63 5.51 28.74
CA ARG A 217 10.13 5.99 30.01
C ARG A 217 11.63 6.23 29.92
N THR A 218 12.04 7.48 30.12
CA THR A 218 13.46 7.87 30.11
C THR A 218 14.04 7.86 31.53
N PHE A 219 15.07 7.04 31.74
CA PHE A 219 15.89 6.99 32.94
C PHE A 219 17.27 7.58 32.65
N THR A 220 17.98 7.94 33.71
CA THR A 220 19.40 8.30 33.64
C THR A 220 20.20 7.18 34.31
N PHE A 221 21.13 6.58 33.59
CA PHE A 221 22.05 5.58 34.11
C PHE A 221 23.46 5.94 33.69
N ARG A 222 24.36 6.15 34.67
CA ARG A 222 25.75 6.61 34.43
C ARG A 222 25.80 7.85 33.52
N ASP A 223 24.97 8.85 33.83
CA ASP A 223 24.82 10.11 33.07
C ASP A 223 24.38 9.95 31.60
N LYS A 224 23.97 8.74 31.20
CA LYS A 224 23.44 8.44 29.87
C LYS A 224 21.94 8.18 29.93
N PRO A 225 21.16 8.66 28.95
CA PRO A 225 19.74 8.37 28.89
C PRO A 225 19.51 6.90 28.50
N VAL A 226 18.62 6.24 29.23
CA VAL A 226 18.10 4.90 28.92
C VAL A 226 16.60 5.03 28.73
N VAL A 227 16.09 4.68 27.56
CA VAL A 227 14.65 4.64 27.30
C VAL A 227 14.18 3.20 27.41
N VAL A 228 13.29 2.92 28.34
CA VAL A 228 12.53 1.67 28.37
C VAL A 228 11.16 1.95 27.76
N PHE A 229 10.69 1.07 26.88
CA PHE A 229 9.39 1.24 26.24
C PHE A 229 8.56 -0.02 26.34
N GLY A 230 7.24 0.18 26.43
CA GLY A 230 6.22 -0.84 26.38
C GLY A 230 5.07 -0.40 25.49
N GLY A 231 4.46 -1.32 24.76
CA GLY A 231 3.39 -0.99 23.82
C GLY A 231 2.56 -2.19 23.38
N LEU A 232 1.50 -1.88 22.65
CA LEU A 232 0.58 -2.84 22.06
C LEU A 232 0.42 -2.49 20.59
N GLN A 233 0.74 -3.43 19.71
CA GLN A 233 0.33 -3.38 18.31
C GLN A 233 -1.05 -4.05 18.18
N ASN A 234 -1.92 -3.48 17.35
CA ASN A 234 -3.29 -3.95 17.18
C ASN A 234 -4.04 -4.06 18.53
N ALA A 235 -4.04 -2.99 19.31
CA ALA A 235 -4.67 -2.88 20.63
C ALA A 235 -6.17 -3.24 20.64
N THR A 236 -6.85 -3.15 19.49
CA THR A 236 -8.24 -3.59 19.32
C THR A 236 -8.40 -5.11 19.15
N ASN A 237 -7.29 -5.86 19.08
CA ASN A 237 -7.26 -7.29 18.76
C ASN A 237 -8.08 -7.66 17.53
N ARG A 238 -8.09 -6.78 16.51
CA ARG A 238 -8.90 -6.97 15.31
C ARG A 238 -8.24 -8.04 14.44
N GLN A 239 -9.01 -9.06 14.07
CA GLN A 239 -8.59 -10.09 13.12
C GLN A 239 -8.63 -9.53 11.69
N ASN A 240 -7.55 -8.87 11.29
CA ASN A 240 -7.45 -8.26 9.97
C ASN A 240 -7.20 -9.34 8.91
N TYR A 241 -7.87 -9.25 7.76
CA TYR A 241 -7.68 -10.18 6.65
C TYR A 241 -6.24 -10.10 6.10
N ALA A 242 -5.63 -11.27 5.88
CA ALA A 242 -4.34 -11.41 5.23
C ALA A 242 -4.52 -11.81 3.76
N PHE A 243 -5.05 -13.00 3.51
CA PHE A 243 -5.23 -13.57 2.16
C PHE A 243 -6.30 -14.69 2.18
N PRO A 244 -6.83 -15.10 1.02
CA PRO A 244 -7.77 -16.20 0.96
C PRO A 244 -7.00 -17.53 1.04
N GLY A 245 -7.54 -18.49 1.79
CA GLY A 245 -7.03 -19.84 1.91
C GLY A 245 -8.04 -20.86 1.39
N TRP A 246 -7.57 -22.05 1.05
CA TRP A 246 -8.45 -23.19 0.79
C TRP A 246 -8.03 -24.35 1.65
N ASN A 247 -8.91 -24.74 2.57
CA ASN A 247 -8.66 -25.85 3.45
C ASN A 247 -8.84 -27.16 2.69
N ARG A 248 -7.74 -27.88 2.43
CA ARG A 248 -7.77 -29.12 1.63
C ARG A 248 -8.43 -30.29 2.37
N VAL A 249 -8.51 -30.22 3.70
CA VAL A 249 -9.10 -31.27 4.55
C VAL A 249 -10.62 -31.11 4.59
N THR A 250 -11.11 -29.92 4.93
CA THR A 250 -12.56 -29.63 4.99
C THR A 250 -13.17 -29.32 3.62
N ASN A 251 -12.32 -29.07 2.61
CA ASN A 251 -12.69 -28.70 1.25
C ASN A 251 -13.53 -27.41 1.17
N GLN A 252 -13.12 -26.40 1.94
CA GLN A 252 -13.81 -25.11 2.04
C GLN A 252 -12.83 -23.95 1.94
N GLU A 253 -13.31 -22.81 1.45
CA GLU A 253 -12.57 -21.54 1.52
C GLU A 253 -12.45 -21.09 2.97
N GLU A 254 -11.26 -20.67 3.35
CA GLU A 254 -10.97 -20.08 4.65
C GLU A 254 -10.32 -18.71 4.48
N ARG A 255 -10.38 -17.89 5.54
CA ARG A 255 -9.75 -16.56 5.52
C ARG A 255 -8.60 -16.58 6.50
N GLU A 256 -7.41 -16.34 5.97
CA GLU A 256 -6.23 -16.16 6.79
C GLU A 256 -6.22 -14.76 7.36
N THR A 257 -5.83 -14.64 8.62
CA THR A 257 -5.78 -13.36 9.34
C THR A 257 -4.35 -12.98 9.68
N GLN A 258 -4.11 -11.68 9.73
CA GLN A 258 -2.87 -11.13 10.24
C GLN A 258 -2.82 -11.27 11.77
N LEU A 259 -1.63 -11.08 12.32
CA LEU A 259 -1.39 -11.10 13.76
C LEU A 259 -2.40 -10.19 14.51
N GLY A 260 -3.00 -10.77 15.55
CA GLY A 260 -3.90 -10.07 16.46
C GLY A 260 -3.16 -9.08 17.36
N LEU A 261 -3.63 -8.93 18.59
CA LEU A 261 -2.94 -8.15 19.62
C LEU A 261 -1.51 -8.66 19.81
N PHE A 262 -0.53 -7.77 19.72
CA PHE A 262 0.88 -8.12 19.92
C PHE A 262 1.58 -7.15 20.88
N PRO A 263 2.03 -7.62 22.06
CA PRO A 263 2.75 -6.78 23.00
C PRO A 263 4.19 -6.54 22.53
N ILE A 264 4.70 -5.33 22.78
CA ILE A 264 6.06 -4.92 22.44
C ILE A 264 6.72 -4.36 23.70
N VAL A 265 7.91 -4.84 24.04
CA VAL A 265 8.73 -4.31 25.13
C VAL A 265 10.17 -4.23 24.65
N GLY A 266 10.89 -3.19 25.06
CA GLY A 266 12.31 -3.10 24.78
C GLY A 266 12.99 -1.96 25.51
N LEU A 267 14.29 -1.81 25.26
CA LEU A 267 15.09 -0.71 25.76
C LEU A 267 15.98 -0.13 24.65
N ASN A 268 16.28 1.16 24.77
CA ASN A 268 17.28 1.85 23.98
C ASN A 268 18.27 2.53 24.93
N TRP A 269 19.54 2.19 24.82
CA TRP A 269 20.62 2.78 25.61
C TRP A 269 21.70 3.28 24.66
N ILE A 270 21.92 4.59 24.69
CA ILE A 270 23.00 5.25 23.94
C ILE A 270 24.20 5.36 24.92
N PHE A 271 25.22 4.55 24.68
CA PHE A 271 26.45 4.51 25.49
C PHE A 271 27.41 5.66 25.15
#